data_AF-A0A429ZPK3-F1
#
_entry.id   AF-A0A429ZPK3-F1
#
_cell.length_a   1.000
_cell.length_b   1.000
_cell.length_c   1.000
_cell.angle_alpha   90.00
_cell.angle_beta   90.00
_cell.angle_gamma   90.00
#
_symmetry.space_group_name_H-M   'P 1'
#
loop_
_entity.id
_entity.type
_entity.pdbx_description
1 polymer ?
#
loop_
_entity_poly.entity_id
_entity_poly.type
_entity_poly.pdbx_seq_one_letter_code
_entity_poly.pdbx_strand_id
1 'polypeptide(L)'
;MSSLFRSIQRHAFSRGIIYLLIGILIVLRPNQLFNMAVYLIAGYNVLLGIINLISSLKNKQNNQISMSIFYFIIALIIWLFAKPIASILPVFLGILIIIGGATRISRALNLRQYVNISYVPMLIYGVALLIAGIVILFKPFSSLIVLFQFFGIVLALSGISELITAIKLRNYKNPDVF
;
A
#
# COMPACT_ATOMS: atom_id res chain seq x y z
N MET A 1 -6.45 13.17 -35.97
CA MET A 1 -6.99 13.15 -34.58
C MET A 1 -7.63 11.81 -34.16
N SER A 2 -7.94 10.88 -35.08
CA SER A 2 -8.56 9.57 -34.77
C SER A 2 -7.61 8.50 -34.20
N SER A 3 -6.30 8.59 -34.47
CA SER A 3 -5.28 7.66 -33.97
C SER A 3 -4.94 7.87 -32.48
N LEU A 4 -4.91 9.13 -32.02
CA LEU A 4 -4.67 9.47 -30.60
C LEU A 4 -5.83 9.02 -29.69
N PHE A 5 -7.07 9.05 -30.19
CA PHE A 5 -8.23 8.65 -29.39
C PHE A 5 -8.34 7.13 -29.22
N ARG A 6 -7.95 6.35 -30.25
CA ARG A 6 -7.90 4.88 -30.18
C ARG A 6 -6.77 4.37 -29.29
N SER A 7 -5.61 5.03 -29.27
CA SER A 7 -4.55 4.70 -28.31
C SER A 7 -5.03 4.99 -26.88
N ILE A 8 -5.61 6.15 -26.59
CA ILE A 8 -6.15 6.49 -25.26
C ILE A 8 -7.19 5.46 -24.78
N GLN A 9 -8.15 5.06 -25.63
CA GLN A 9 -9.18 4.07 -25.25
C GLN A 9 -8.61 2.67 -24.94
N ARG A 10 -7.65 2.18 -25.73
CA ARG A 10 -7.03 0.85 -25.51
C ARG A 10 -6.20 0.84 -24.23
N HIS A 11 -5.57 1.96 -23.91
CA HIS A 11 -4.78 2.12 -22.69
C HIS A 11 -5.68 2.23 -21.46
N ALA A 12 -6.83 2.92 -21.55
CA ALA A 12 -7.79 3.04 -20.45
C ALA A 12 -8.44 1.69 -20.09
N PHE A 13 -8.86 0.90 -21.07
CA PHE A 13 -9.44 -0.43 -20.81
C PHE A 13 -8.42 -1.40 -20.19
N SER A 14 -7.18 -1.39 -20.70
CA SER A 14 -6.11 -2.25 -20.18
C SER A 14 -5.73 -1.86 -18.75
N ARG A 15 -5.62 -0.55 -18.46
CA ARG A 15 -5.36 -0.03 -17.10
C ARG A 15 -6.45 -0.41 -16.12
N GLY A 16 -7.73 -0.26 -16.51
CA GLY A 16 -8.86 -0.63 -15.66
C GLY A 16 -8.85 -2.11 -15.26
N ILE A 17 -8.56 -3.02 -16.19
CA ILE A 17 -8.41 -4.45 -15.91
C ILE A 17 -7.23 -4.68 -14.95
N ILE A 18 -6.08 -4.08 -15.22
CA ILE A 18 -4.87 -4.25 -14.42
C ILE A 18 -5.12 -3.77 -12.97
N TYR A 19 -5.69 -2.58 -12.79
CA TYR A 19 -6.00 -2.05 -11.47
C TYR A 19 -7.03 -2.90 -10.73
N LEU A 20 -8.04 -3.40 -11.42
CA LEU A 20 -9.04 -4.27 -10.83
C LEU A 20 -8.44 -5.60 -10.37
N LEU A 21 -7.64 -6.26 -11.22
CA LEU A 21 -7.00 -7.53 -10.88
C LEU A 21 -5.98 -7.38 -9.74
N ILE A 22 -5.12 -6.36 -9.81
CA ILE A 22 -4.13 -6.07 -8.76
C ILE A 22 -4.85 -5.71 -7.47
N GLY A 23 -5.89 -4.87 -7.53
CA GLY A 23 -6.68 -4.48 -6.37
C GLY A 23 -7.30 -5.69 -5.67
N ILE A 24 -7.96 -6.58 -6.43
CA ILE A 24 -8.53 -7.83 -5.89
C ILE A 24 -7.44 -8.73 -5.28
N LEU A 25 -6.30 -8.89 -5.97
CA LEU A 25 -5.20 -9.70 -5.46
C LEU A 25 -4.66 -9.17 -4.13
N ILE A 26 -4.53 -7.84 -4.00
CA ILE A 26 -4.12 -7.17 -2.75
C ILE A 26 -5.13 -7.41 -1.64
N VAL A 27 -6.42 -7.31 -1.92
CA VAL A 27 -7.46 -7.51 -0.90
C VAL A 27 -7.46 -8.96 -0.40
N LEU A 28 -7.39 -9.92 -1.32
CA LEU A 28 -7.48 -11.34 -0.99
C LEU A 28 -6.22 -11.87 -0.32
N ARG A 29 -5.03 -11.46 -0.77
CA ARG A 29 -3.75 -12.03 -0.32
C ARG A 29 -2.65 -10.98 -0.07
N PRO A 30 -2.89 -10.01 0.81
CA PRO A 30 -1.96 -8.91 1.07
C PRO A 30 -0.61 -9.40 1.63
N ASN A 31 -0.61 -10.39 2.52
CA ASN A 31 0.61 -10.95 3.11
C ASN A 31 1.51 -11.59 2.04
N GLN A 32 0.91 -12.30 1.09
CA GLN A 32 1.67 -12.95 0.03
C GLN A 32 2.30 -11.92 -0.89
N LEU A 33 1.58 -10.85 -1.23
CA LEU A 33 2.13 -9.76 -2.04
C LEU A 33 3.27 -9.02 -1.34
N PHE A 34 3.12 -8.74 -0.04
CA PHE A 34 4.19 -8.13 0.74
C PHE A 34 5.44 -9.03 0.72
N ASN A 35 5.29 -10.31 1.05
CA ASN A 35 6.42 -11.25 1.05
C ASN A 35 7.03 -11.42 -0.35
N MET A 36 6.19 -11.45 -1.40
CA MET A 36 6.65 -11.54 -2.78
C MET A 36 7.48 -10.31 -3.17
N ALA A 37 7.05 -9.11 -2.79
CA ALA A 37 7.84 -7.89 -2.98
C ALA A 37 9.19 -7.98 -2.25
N VAL A 38 9.20 -8.44 -0.99
CA VAL A 38 10.43 -8.65 -0.21
C VAL A 38 11.37 -9.66 -0.90
N TYR A 39 10.84 -10.79 -1.37
CA TYR A 39 11.63 -11.82 -2.05
C TYR A 39 12.15 -11.35 -3.41
N LEU A 40 11.39 -10.55 -4.15
CA LEU A 40 11.86 -9.96 -5.41
C LEU A 40 13.02 -9.00 -5.17
N ILE A 41 12.90 -8.11 -4.16
CA ILE A 41 13.95 -7.15 -3.83
C ILE A 41 15.20 -7.88 -3.30
N ALA A 42 15.04 -8.81 -2.36
CA ALA A 42 16.15 -9.59 -1.83
C ALA A 42 16.80 -10.46 -2.91
N GLY A 43 16.00 -11.15 -3.72
CA GLY A 43 16.46 -11.99 -4.82
C GLY A 43 17.20 -11.20 -5.89
N TYR A 44 16.74 -10.00 -6.23
CA TYR A 44 17.47 -9.09 -7.11
C TYR A 44 18.86 -8.73 -6.56
N ASN A 45 18.96 -8.41 -5.26
CA ASN A 45 20.24 -8.16 -4.62
C ASN A 45 21.15 -9.39 -4.62
N VAL A 46 20.60 -10.59 -4.38
CA VAL A 46 21.36 -11.86 -4.50
C VAL A 46 21.90 -12.05 -5.91
N LEU A 47 21.08 -11.81 -6.95
CA LEU A 47 21.52 -11.91 -8.35
C LEU A 47 22.65 -10.92 -8.65
N LEU A 48 22.54 -9.67 -8.20
CA LEU A 48 23.62 -8.70 -8.34
C LEU A 48 24.89 -9.12 -7.59
N GLY A 49 24.75 -9.67 -6.39
CA GLY A 49 25.87 -10.23 -5.61
C GLY A 49 26.58 -11.34 -6.38
N ILE A 50 25.84 -12.28 -6.98
CA ILE A 50 26.39 -13.38 -7.79
C ILE A 50 27.11 -12.86 -9.03
N ILE A 51 26.51 -11.92 -9.76
CA ILE A 51 27.10 -11.35 -10.99
C ILE A 51 28.44 -10.67 -10.66
N ASN A 52 28.49 -9.87 -9.59
CA ASN A 52 29.73 -9.20 -9.16
C ASN A 52 30.77 -10.21 -8.67
N LEU A 53 30.36 -11.28 -7.99
CA LEU A 53 31.28 -12.31 -7.51
C LEU A 53 31.95 -13.03 -8.69
N ILE A 54 31.17 -13.42 -9.71
CA ILE A 54 31.69 -14.06 -10.92
C ILE A 54 32.63 -13.11 -11.67
N SER A 55 32.27 -11.84 -11.79
CA SER A 55 33.10 -10.82 -12.44
C SER A 55 34.43 -10.61 -11.70
N SER A 56 34.41 -10.62 -10.36
CA SER A 56 35.62 -10.45 -9.54
C SER A 56 36.60 -11.61 -9.72
N LEU A 57 36.10 -12.85 -9.79
CA LEU A 57 36.93 -14.04 -10.05
C LEU A 57 37.60 -13.99 -11.43
N LYS A 58 36.91 -13.44 -12.44
CA LYS A 58 37.45 -13.32 -13.80
C LYS A 58 38.48 -12.19 -13.95
N ASN A 59 38.21 -11.03 -13.36
CA ASN A 59 39.02 -9.82 -13.57
C ASN A 59 40.06 -9.56 -12.46
N LYS A 60 40.18 -10.46 -11.46
CA LYS A 60 41.05 -10.34 -10.27
C LYS A 60 41.00 -8.94 -9.61
N GLN A 61 39.87 -8.27 -9.72
CA GLN A 61 39.69 -6.91 -9.23
C GLN A 61 39.14 -6.98 -7.80
N ASN A 62 40.01 -6.64 -6.83
CA ASN A 62 39.70 -6.76 -5.40
C ASN A 62 38.46 -5.94 -4.98
N ASN A 63 38.19 -4.82 -5.66
CA ASN A 63 37.07 -3.94 -5.33
C ASN A 63 35.68 -4.59 -5.55
N GLN A 64 35.57 -5.62 -6.39
CA GLN A 64 34.31 -6.27 -6.73
C GLN A 64 33.87 -7.33 -5.71
N ILE A 65 34.79 -7.87 -4.90
CA ILE A 65 34.47 -8.83 -3.83
C ILE A 65 33.70 -8.12 -2.71
N SER A 66 34.19 -6.95 -2.27
CA SER A 66 33.54 -6.13 -1.25
C SER A 66 32.10 -5.77 -1.63
N MET A 67 31.87 -5.40 -2.90
CA MET A 67 30.54 -5.10 -3.42
C MET A 67 29.62 -6.31 -3.41
N SER A 68 30.15 -7.50 -3.72
CA SER A 68 29.37 -8.75 -3.69
C SER A 68 28.90 -9.09 -2.28
N ILE A 69 29.81 -8.99 -1.30
CA ILE A 69 29.50 -9.21 0.13
C ILE A 69 28.42 -8.22 0.58
N PHE A 70 28.56 -6.94 0.20
CA PHE A 70 27.56 -5.91 0.51
C PHE A 70 26.15 -6.26 0.00
N TYR A 71 26.03 -6.71 -1.25
CA TYR A 71 24.73 -7.13 -1.80
C TYR A 71 24.11 -8.32 -1.06
N PHE A 72 24.91 -9.32 -0.67
CA PHE A 72 24.41 -10.45 0.12
C PHE A 72 23.97 -10.03 1.53
N ILE A 73 24.74 -9.17 2.20
CA ILE A 73 24.38 -8.63 3.51
C ILE A 73 23.07 -7.84 3.41
N ILE A 74 22.92 -6.99 2.41
CA ILE A 74 21.68 -6.24 2.20
C ILE A 74 20.50 -7.17 1.93
N ALA A 75 20.66 -8.17 1.07
CA ALA A 75 19.60 -9.13 0.79
C ALA A 75 19.14 -9.83 2.09
N LEU A 76 20.09 -10.23 2.94
CA LEU A 76 19.81 -10.85 4.22
C LEU A 76 19.09 -9.89 5.18
N ILE A 77 19.57 -8.65 5.28
CA ILE A 77 18.93 -7.61 6.11
C ILE A 77 17.50 -7.36 5.64
N ILE A 78 17.27 -7.18 4.35
CA ILE A 78 15.93 -6.95 3.79
C ILE A 78 15.02 -8.12 4.12
N TRP A 79 15.48 -9.35 3.90
CA TRP A 79 14.68 -10.54 4.16
C TRP A 79 14.30 -10.70 5.65
N LEU A 80 15.22 -10.41 6.56
CA LEU A 80 14.99 -10.53 8.01
C LEU A 80 14.21 -9.36 8.60
N PHE A 81 14.51 -8.13 8.17
CA PHE A 81 14.01 -6.90 8.81
C PHE A 81 12.86 -6.23 8.05
N ALA A 82 12.44 -6.72 6.88
CA ALA A 82 11.35 -6.09 6.13
C ALA A 82 10.06 -5.92 6.95
N LYS A 83 9.64 -6.92 7.72
CA LYS A 83 8.42 -6.84 8.54
C LYS A 83 8.55 -5.80 9.67
N PRO A 84 9.59 -5.82 10.52
CA PRO A 84 9.82 -4.76 11.50
C PRO A 84 9.89 -3.36 10.89
N ILE A 85 10.65 -3.18 9.80
CA ILE A 85 10.81 -1.88 9.13
C ILE A 85 9.47 -1.37 8.61
N ALA A 86 8.71 -2.22 7.91
CA ALA A 86 7.40 -1.84 7.40
C ALA A 86 6.42 -1.47 8.52
N SER A 87 6.53 -2.13 9.68
CA SER A 87 5.65 -1.90 10.84
C SER A 87 5.83 -0.54 11.51
N ILE A 88 6.92 0.18 11.23
CA ILE A 88 7.16 1.54 11.76
C ILE A 88 6.05 2.50 11.37
N LEU A 89 5.56 2.41 10.12
CA LEU A 89 4.52 3.30 9.62
C LEU A 89 3.19 3.14 10.41
N PRO A 90 2.64 1.93 10.59
CA PRO A 90 1.48 1.72 11.46
C PRO A 90 1.69 2.17 12.90
N VAL A 91 2.89 1.95 13.48
CA VAL A 91 3.17 2.42 14.85
C VAL A 91 2.99 3.93 14.93
N PHE A 92 3.59 4.67 13.99
CA PHE A 92 3.44 6.11 13.92
C PHE A 92 1.97 6.53 13.74
N LEU A 93 1.24 5.88 12.83
CA LEU A 93 -0.19 6.12 12.64
C LEU A 93 -1.02 5.81 13.90
N GLY A 94 -0.70 4.74 14.61
CA GLY A 94 -1.35 4.36 15.86
C GLY A 94 -1.20 5.43 16.93
N ILE A 95 0.01 5.98 17.10
CA ILE A 95 0.27 7.10 18.02
C ILE A 95 -0.56 8.33 17.62
N LEU A 96 -0.55 8.71 16.33
CA LEU A 96 -1.33 9.85 15.85
C LEU A 96 -2.84 9.67 16.07
N ILE A 97 -3.35 8.46 15.84
CA ILE A 97 -4.76 8.12 16.07
C ILE A 97 -5.10 8.20 17.56
N ILE A 98 -4.23 7.73 18.45
CA ILE A 98 -4.41 7.84 19.91
C ILE A 98 -4.49 9.31 20.32
N ILE A 99 -3.56 10.15 19.87
CA ILE A 99 -3.57 11.59 20.15
C ILE A 99 -4.87 12.22 19.63
N GLY A 100 -5.26 11.89 18.40
CA GLY A 100 -6.52 12.34 17.81
C GLY A 100 -7.74 11.91 18.63
N GLY A 101 -7.80 10.66 19.10
CA GLY A 101 -8.86 10.15 19.97
C GLY A 101 -8.92 10.88 21.31
N ALA A 102 -7.78 11.04 21.97
CA ALA A 102 -7.66 11.76 23.23
C ALA A 102 -8.14 13.22 23.09
N THR A 103 -7.70 13.94 22.05
CA THR A 103 -8.15 15.32 21.83
C THR A 103 -9.66 15.43 21.60
N ARG A 104 -10.28 14.45 20.92
CA ARG A 104 -11.73 14.42 20.72
C ARG A 104 -12.49 14.11 22.00
N ILE A 105 -11.98 13.24 22.85
CA ILE A 105 -12.55 12.97 24.17
C ILE A 105 -12.49 14.25 25.03
N SER A 106 -11.34 14.91 25.12
CA SER A 106 -11.20 16.16 25.87
C SER A 106 -12.17 17.24 25.37
N ARG A 107 -12.31 17.39 24.04
CA ARG A 107 -13.28 18.32 23.45
C ARG A 107 -14.73 17.92 23.78
N ALA A 108 -15.07 16.64 23.71
CA ALA A 108 -16.41 16.16 24.05
C ALA A 108 -16.74 16.42 25.53
N LEU A 109 -15.77 16.24 26.44
CA LEU A 109 -15.94 16.56 27.85
C LEU A 109 -16.14 18.06 28.07
N ASN A 110 -15.41 18.91 27.35
CA ASN A 110 -15.62 20.36 27.38
C ASN A 110 -16.97 20.77 26.80
N LEU A 111 -17.57 19.98 25.89
CA LEU A 111 -18.89 20.26 25.35
C LEU A 111 -20.03 19.91 26.32
N ARG A 112 -19.77 19.15 27.39
CA ARG A 112 -20.79 18.77 28.40
C ARG A 112 -21.45 19.96 29.08
N GLN A 113 -20.76 21.09 29.17
CA GLN A 113 -21.27 22.30 29.81
C GLN A 113 -22.32 23.05 28.97
N TYR A 114 -22.48 22.69 27.68
CA TYR A 114 -23.43 23.35 26.78
C TYR A 114 -24.71 22.52 26.66
N VAL A 115 -25.83 23.07 27.13
CA VAL A 115 -27.14 22.38 27.22
C VAL A 115 -27.69 21.95 25.85
N ASN A 116 -27.30 22.63 24.75
CA ASN A 116 -27.86 22.40 23.42
C ASN A 116 -26.91 21.65 22.46
N ILE A 117 -25.78 21.11 22.95
CA ILE A 117 -24.79 20.41 22.11
C ILE A 117 -24.65 18.97 22.57
N SER A 118 -24.97 18.02 21.68
CA SER A 118 -24.79 16.60 21.95
C SER A 118 -23.30 16.22 21.89
N TYR A 119 -22.69 16.02 23.06
CA TYR A 119 -21.28 15.61 23.19
C TYR A 119 -21.06 14.10 23.02
N VAL A 120 -22.12 13.30 23.17
CA VAL A 120 -22.06 11.83 23.22
C VAL A 120 -21.48 11.22 21.93
N PRO A 121 -21.90 11.62 20.70
CA PRO A 121 -21.33 11.06 19.47
C PRO A 121 -19.84 11.32 19.34
N MET A 122 -19.39 12.52 19.73
CA MET A 122 -17.97 12.89 19.69
C MET A 122 -17.15 12.08 20.69
N LEU A 123 -17.70 11.83 21.88
CA LEU A 123 -17.07 11.00 22.91
C LEU A 123 -16.93 9.55 22.44
N ILE A 124 -17.99 8.96 21.91
CA ILE A 124 -17.98 7.59 21.37
C ILE A 124 -16.93 7.47 20.26
N TYR A 125 -16.90 8.43 19.33
CA TYR A 125 -15.91 8.44 18.26
C TYR A 125 -14.47 8.57 18.79
N GLY A 126 -14.24 9.43 19.78
CA GLY A 126 -12.92 9.57 20.42
C GLY A 126 -12.45 8.30 21.12
N VAL A 127 -13.35 7.60 21.82
CA VAL A 127 -13.07 6.30 22.45
C VAL A 127 -12.78 5.23 21.40
N ALA A 128 -13.55 5.19 20.31
CA ALA A 128 -13.30 4.27 19.20
C ALA A 128 -11.91 4.49 18.57
N LEU A 129 -11.49 5.74 18.39
CA LEU A 129 -10.14 6.07 17.93
C LEU A 129 -9.06 5.61 18.91
N LEU A 130 -9.23 5.84 20.22
CA LEU A 130 -8.27 5.34 21.21
C LEU A 130 -8.09 3.82 21.11
N ILE A 131 -9.19 3.08 21.08
CA ILE A 131 -9.17 1.61 20.97
C ILE A 131 -8.49 1.19 19.67
N ALA A 132 -8.85 1.80 18.54
CA ALA A 132 -8.25 1.50 17.24
C ALA A 132 -6.74 1.76 17.24
N GLY A 133 -6.29 2.90 17.77
CA GLY A 133 -4.87 3.22 17.85
C GLY A 133 -4.10 2.27 18.77
N ILE A 134 -4.69 1.85 19.89
CA ILE A 134 -4.10 0.84 20.78
C ILE A 134 -3.96 -0.50 20.06
N VAL A 135 -5.00 -0.97 19.37
CA VAL A 135 -4.96 -2.22 18.58
C VAL A 135 -3.84 -2.15 17.53
N ILE A 136 -3.68 -1.00 16.88
CA ILE A 136 -2.62 -0.79 15.89
C ILE A 136 -1.23 -0.93 16.53
N LEU A 137 -1.01 -0.35 17.71
CA LEU A 137 0.27 -0.45 18.42
C LEU A 137 0.61 -1.89 18.85
N PHE A 138 -0.39 -2.66 19.29
CA PHE A 138 -0.16 -4.06 19.68
C PHE A 138 0.03 -5.00 18.49
N LYS A 139 -0.52 -4.66 17.31
CA LYS A 139 -0.43 -5.49 16.09
C LYS A 139 -0.06 -4.63 14.87
N PRO A 140 1.14 -4.04 14.82
CA PRO A 140 1.47 -3.04 13.82
C PRO A 140 1.60 -3.65 12.43
N PHE A 141 2.22 -4.83 12.31
CA PHE A 141 2.31 -5.51 11.02
C PHE A 141 0.94 -5.91 10.47
N SER A 142 0.06 -6.49 11.31
CA SER A 142 -1.30 -6.81 10.87
C SER A 142 -2.08 -5.55 10.48
N SER A 143 -1.84 -4.42 11.15
CA SER A 143 -2.47 -3.15 10.81
C SER A 143 -1.98 -2.59 9.48
N LEU A 144 -0.69 -2.77 9.15
CA LEU A 144 -0.15 -2.49 7.81
C LEU A 144 -0.85 -3.31 6.73
N ILE A 145 -1.10 -4.59 7.01
CA ILE A 145 -1.79 -5.48 6.08
C ILE A 145 -3.23 -5.02 5.84
N VAL A 146 -3.96 -4.63 6.88
CA VAL A 146 -5.31 -4.06 6.74
C VAL A 146 -5.28 -2.76 5.94
N LEU A 147 -4.28 -1.91 6.17
CA LEU A 147 -4.08 -0.69 5.39
C LEU A 147 -3.83 -0.98 3.90
N PHE A 148 -3.01 -2.00 3.60
CA PHE A 148 -2.82 -2.45 2.21
C PHE A 148 -4.10 -3.00 1.60
N GLN A 149 -4.91 -3.76 2.35
CA GLN A 149 -6.21 -4.21 1.85
C GLN A 149 -7.12 -3.03 1.53
N PHE A 150 -7.16 -2.01 2.39
CA PHE A 150 -7.91 -0.79 2.12
C PHE A 150 -7.45 -0.11 0.82
N PHE A 151 -6.13 0.04 0.60
CA PHE A 151 -5.61 0.53 -0.67
C PHE A 151 -5.97 -0.38 -1.86
N GLY A 152 -5.98 -1.71 -1.66
CA GLY A 152 -6.43 -2.68 -2.66
C GLY A 152 -7.90 -2.49 -3.04
N ILE A 153 -8.78 -2.20 -2.08
CA ILE A 153 -10.19 -1.88 -2.32
C ILE A 153 -10.28 -0.59 -3.14
N VAL A 154 -9.58 0.47 -2.74
CA VAL A 154 -9.57 1.75 -3.47
C VAL A 154 -9.06 1.56 -4.90
N LEU A 155 -8.03 0.74 -5.09
CA LEU A 155 -7.50 0.41 -6.41
C LEU A 155 -8.49 -0.39 -7.26
N ALA A 156 -9.18 -1.36 -6.67
CA ALA A 156 -10.21 -2.13 -7.36
C ALA A 156 -11.38 -1.22 -7.79
N LEU A 157 -11.84 -0.33 -6.91
CA LEU A 157 -12.89 0.64 -7.23
C LEU A 157 -12.45 1.61 -8.33
N SER A 158 -11.19 2.05 -8.31
CA SER A 158 -10.60 2.85 -9.39
C SER A 158 -10.61 2.09 -10.72
N GLY A 159 -10.24 0.80 -10.70
CA GLY A 159 -10.30 -0.07 -11.88
C GLY A 159 -11.72 -0.21 -12.43
N ILE A 160 -12.71 -0.42 -11.57
CA ILE A 160 -14.14 -0.46 -11.95
C ILE A 160 -14.54 0.87 -12.61
N SER A 161 -14.16 2.00 -12.02
CA SER A 161 -14.48 3.33 -12.55
C SER A 161 -13.87 3.57 -13.95
N GLU A 162 -12.61 3.17 -14.16
CA GLU A 162 -11.96 3.26 -15.48
C GLU A 162 -12.66 2.38 -16.52
N LEU A 163 -13.07 1.17 -16.15
CA LEU A 163 -13.80 0.26 -17.05
C LEU A 163 -15.17 0.83 -17.43
N ILE A 164 -15.93 1.36 -16.47
CA ILE A 164 -17.21 2.02 -16.73
C ILE A 164 -17.01 3.20 -17.71
N THR A 165 -15.97 4.00 -17.48
CA THR A 165 -15.64 5.15 -18.34
C THR A 165 -15.29 4.71 -19.76
N ALA A 166 -14.47 3.67 -19.90
CA ALA A 166 -14.09 3.11 -21.19
C ALA A 166 -15.32 2.58 -21.97
N ILE A 167 -16.27 1.94 -21.29
CA ILE A 167 -17.52 1.45 -21.88
C ILE A 167 -18.42 2.62 -22.30
N LYS A 168 -18.61 3.63 -21.44
CA LYS A 168 -19.41 4.82 -21.77
C LYS A 168 -18.87 5.57 -22.98
N LEU A 169 -17.54 5.76 -23.06
CA LEU A 169 -16.89 6.41 -24.20
C LEU A 169 -17.01 5.59 -25.50
N ARG A 170 -17.11 4.27 -25.41
CA ARG A 170 -17.39 3.40 -26.57
C ARG A 170 -18.84 3.57 -27.04
N ASN A 171 -19.80 3.60 -26.12
CA ASN A 171 -21.22 3.71 -26.44
C ASN A 171 -21.58 5.09 -27.02
N TYR A 172 -21.00 6.19 -26.53
CA TYR A 172 -21.23 7.53 -27.08
C TYR A 172 -20.72 7.69 -28.53
N LYS A 173 -19.76 6.88 -28.94
CA LYS A 173 -19.19 6.93 -30.30
C LYS A 173 -19.93 6.05 -31.32
N ASN A 174 -20.88 5.22 -30.87
CA ASN A 174 -21.77 4.41 -31.70
C ASN A 174 -23.25 4.71 -31.33
N PRO A 175 -23.82 5.84 -31.76
CA PRO A 175 -25.25 6.11 -31.55
C PRO A 175 -26.19 5.24 -32.42
N ASP A 176 -25.68 4.53 -33.43
CA ASP A 176 -26.50 3.92 -34.50
C ASP A 176 -26.79 2.42 -34.31
N VAL A 177 -27.09 1.99 -33.09
CA VAL A 177 -27.65 0.63 -32.85
C VAL A 177 -28.95 0.75 -32.06
N PHE A 178 -29.94 1.37 -32.69
CA PHE A 178 -31.36 1.08 -32.54
C PHE A 178 -32.01 1.18 -33.91
#